data_AF-A0A069QLJ9-F1
#
_entry.id   AF-A0A069QLJ9-F1
#
_cell.length_a   1.000
_cell.length_b   1.000
_cell.length_c   1.000
_cell.angle_alpha   90.00
_cell.angle_beta   90.00
_cell.angle_gamma   90.00
#
_symmetry.space_group_name_H-M   'P 1'
#
loop_
_entity.id
_entity.type
_entity.pdbx_description
1 polymer ?
#
loop_
_entity_poly.entity_id
_entity_poly.type
_entity_poly.pdbx_seq_one_letter_code
_entity_poly.pdbx_strand_id
1 'polypeptide(L)'
;MFILLLVTTIGCKPGVPSKYIQPNEMEEILYDYHLAGAMARNNMGNGKTEYAYRLAALKKHGVDQAKFDSSMVYYMQNTNMLHEIYQRLSKRLEAEELALGGAAANYDRLASKGDTTNVWNGDRSVVLTSQVPYNIYSFVVKPDTSFHKGDRFLLEFDTQFIFQEGNRDAVAVLAMTLANDSVVAQTIHISAPSHFTLQLNDDERLGIKRITGYFLLNNEKPFGGMQTTLRLLPIYNIRLIKMRTTTSKQPKELPEPNKIDSAVTIDNREQWTSENDMPQTR
;
A
#
# COMPACT_ATOMS: atom_id res chain seq x y z
N MET A 1 36.91 -55.69 13.65
CA MET A 1 36.14 -55.17 12.51
C MET A 1 34.95 -54.39 13.07
N PHE A 2 35.12 -53.08 13.25
CA PHE A 2 34.11 -52.19 13.85
C PHE A 2 33.17 -51.74 12.72
N ILE A 3 31.94 -52.24 12.67
CA ILE A 3 30.93 -51.81 11.71
C ILE A 3 30.28 -50.54 12.26
N LEU A 4 30.64 -49.40 11.66
CA LEU A 4 30.03 -48.10 11.92
C LEU A 4 28.66 -48.08 11.22
N LEU A 5 27.58 -48.21 12.00
CA LEU A 5 26.21 -48.08 11.53
C LEU A 5 25.89 -46.58 11.35
N LEU A 6 25.95 -46.10 10.10
CA LEU A 6 25.51 -44.74 9.75
C LEU A 6 23.98 -44.68 9.82
N VAL A 7 23.43 -44.13 10.92
CA VAL A 7 22.03 -43.75 11.00
C VAL A 7 21.88 -42.35 10.39
N THR A 8 21.49 -42.29 9.12
CA THR A 8 21.08 -41.03 8.50
C THR A 8 19.64 -40.74 8.90
N THR A 9 19.43 -39.86 9.88
CA THR A 9 18.11 -39.29 10.15
C THR A 9 17.78 -38.30 9.03
N ILE A 10 16.98 -38.73 8.07
CA ILE A 10 16.32 -37.83 7.13
C ILE A 10 15.29 -37.05 7.98
N GLY A 11 15.63 -35.82 8.33
CA GLY A 11 14.72 -34.93 9.04
C GLY A 11 13.57 -34.51 8.10
N CYS A 12 12.51 -35.31 8.04
CA CYS A 12 11.24 -34.86 7.50
C CYS A 12 10.78 -33.68 8.36
N LYS A 13 10.76 -32.46 7.80
CA LYS A 13 9.98 -31.38 8.41
C LYS A 13 8.55 -31.92 8.60
N PRO A 14 8.00 -31.92 9.83
CA PRO A 14 6.63 -32.36 9.99
C PRO A 14 5.75 -31.44 9.16
N GLY A 15 5.02 -32.04 8.22
CA GLY A 15 4.02 -31.33 7.42
C GLY A 15 2.91 -30.77 8.31
N VAL A 16 2.07 -29.91 7.75
CA VAL A 16 0.90 -29.39 8.46
C VAL A 16 -0.02 -30.56 8.84
N PRO A 17 -0.39 -30.74 10.13
CA PRO A 17 -1.30 -31.81 10.54
C PRO A 17 -2.59 -31.82 9.70
N SER A 18 -3.07 -32.99 9.29
CA SER A 18 -4.25 -33.14 8.42
C SER A 18 -5.54 -32.51 8.97
N LYS A 19 -5.59 -32.29 10.29
CA LYS A 19 -6.68 -31.54 10.93
C LYS A 19 -6.71 -30.05 10.60
N TYR A 20 -5.67 -29.48 9.97
CA TYR A 20 -5.64 -28.11 9.48
C TYR A 20 -5.65 -28.07 7.94
N ILE A 21 -6.10 -26.96 7.39
CA ILE A 21 -6.07 -26.68 5.95
C ILE A 21 -4.60 -26.67 5.51
N GLN A 22 -4.30 -27.38 4.42
CA GLN A 22 -2.91 -27.51 3.93
C GLN A 22 -2.44 -26.20 3.27
N PRO A 23 -1.13 -25.90 3.22
CA PRO A 23 -0.64 -24.58 2.80
C PRO A 23 -1.11 -24.12 1.41
N ASN A 24 -1.14 -25.03 0.43
CA ASN A 24 -1.59 -24.70 -0.93
C ASN A 24 -3.09 -24.43 -0.98
N GLU A 25 -3.88 -25.20 -0.25
CA GLU A 25 -5.33 -25.00 -0.14
C GLU A 25 -5.65 -23.70 0.61
N MET A 26 -4.88 -23.38 1.66
CA MET A 26 -5.01 -22.14 2.41
C MET A 26 -4.73 -20.91 1.53
N GLU A 27 -3.75 -20.99 0.64
CA GLU A 27 -3.46 -19.92 -0.32
C GLU A 27 -4.66 -19.64 -1.25
N GLU A 28 -5.25 -20.69 -1.84
CA GLU A 28 -6.43 -20.55 -2.70
C GLU A 28 -7.64 -20.00 -1.94
N ILE A 29 -7.85 -20.47 -0.71
CA ILE A 29 -8.91 -19.96 0.17
C ILE A 29 -8.69 -18.49 0.49
N LEU A 30 -7.49 -18.09 0.89
CA LEU A 30 -7.19 -16.70 1.25
C LEU A 30 -7.31 -15.77 0.04
N TYR A 31 -6.94 -16.22 -1.17
CA TYR A 31 -7.15 -15.47 -2.39
C TYR A 31 -8.64 -15.15 -2.60
N ASP A 32 -9.50 -16.17 -2.63
CA ASP A 32 -10.95 -15.97 -2.81
C ASP A 32 -11.58 -15.20 -1.64
N TYR A 33 -11.09 -15.42 -0.42
CA TYR A 33 -11.57 -14.74 0.78
C TYR A 33 -11.30 -13.23 0.72
N HIS A 34 -10.08 -12.83 0.31
CA HIS A 34 -9.72 -11.42 0.14
C HIS A 34 -10.44 -10.78 -1.04
N LEU A 35 -10.56 -11.49 -2.16
CA LEU A 35 -11.31 -11.05 -3.34
C LEU A 35 -12.79 -10.82 -3.00
N ALA A 36 -13.43 -11.77 -2.33
CA ALA A 36 -14.82 -11.66 -1.89
C ALA A 36 -15.01 -10.47 -0.94
N GLY A 37 -14.05 -10.22 -0.04
CA GLY A 37 -14.03 -9.03 0.79
C GLY A 37 -13.98 -7.73 -0.01
N ALA A 38 -13.11 -7.66 -1.02
CA ALA A 38 -13.01 -6.50 -1.91
C ALA A 38 -14.30 -6.28 -2.72
N MET A 39 -14.89 -7.35 -3.28
CA MET A 39 -16.17 -7.29 -4.01
C MET A 39 -17.31 -6.73 -3.14
N ALA A 40 -17.41 -7.17 -1.89
CA ALA A 40 -18.43 -6.68 -0.97
C ALA A 40 -18.29 -5.17 -0.71
N ARG A 41 -17.05 -4.68 -0.51
CA ARG A 41 -16.78 -3.25 -0.27
C ARG A 41 -17.05 -2.38 -1.50
N ASN A 42 -16.67 -2.86 -2.69
CA ASN A 42 -16.92 -2.16 -3.95
C ASN A 42 -18.42 -2.00 -4.24
N ASN A 43 -19.24 -2.93 -3.76
CA ASN A 43 -20.70 -2.85 -3.84
C ASN A 43 -21.34 -2.06 -2.68
N MET A 44 -20.56 -1.22 -1.98
CA MET A 44 -20.99 -0.43 -0.81
C MET A 44 -21.63 -1.31 0.29
N GLY A 45 -21.19 -2.57 0.39
CA GLY A 45 -21.67 -3.50 1.40
C GLY A 45 -21.21 -3.11 2.81
N ASN A 46 -22.09 -3.32 3.79
CA ASN A 46 -21.71 -3.17 5.20
C ASN A 46 -20.90 -4.39 5.68
N GLY A 47 -20.44 -4.36 6.94
CA GLY A 47 -19.66 -5.47 7.51
C GLY A 47 -20.37 -6.84 7.49
N LYS A 48 -21.71 -6.87 7.51
CA LYS A 48 -22.47 -8.13 7.37
C LYS A 48 -22.41 -8.68 5.95
N THR A 49 -22.50 -7.81 4.94
CA THR A 49 -22.33 -8.20 3.53
C THR A 49 -20.92 -8.73 3.28
N GLU A 50 -19.90 -8.05 3.78
CA GLU A 50 -18.51 -8.51 3.68
C GLU A 50 -18.32 -9.89 4.32
N TYR A 51 -18.89 -10.09 5.53
CA TYR A 51 -18.85 -11.38 6.21
C TYR A 51 -19.54 -12.50 5.40
N ALA A 52 -20.71 -12.23 4.83
CA ALA A 52 -21.45 -13.21 4.02
C ALA A 52 -20.68 -13.62 2.75
N TYR A 53 -20.03 -12.65 2.08
CA TYR A 53 -19.20 -12.91 0.91
C TYR A 53 -17.99 -13.78 1.26
N ARG A 54 -17.31 -13.48 2.36
CA ARG A 54 -16.20 -14.28 2.88
C ARG A 54 -16.64 -15.70 3.23
N LEU A 55 -17.80 -15.87 3.87
CA LEU A 55 -18.35 -17.19 4.17
C LEU A 55 -18.69 -17.98 2.89
N ALA A 56 -19.19 -17.30 1.85
CA ALA A 56 -19.41 -17.92 0.54
C ALA A 56 -18.10 -18.37 -0.13
N ALA A 57 -17.03 -17.58 0.02
CA ALA A 57 -15.68 -17.97 -0.43
C ALA A 57 -15.18 -19.22 0.30
N LEU A 58 -15.33 -19.31 1.63
CA LEU A 58 -14.98 -20.53 2.37
C LEU A 58 -15.79 -21.73 1.88
N LYS A 59 -17.11 -21.55 1.69
CA LYS A 59 -18.00 -22.61 1.19
C LYS A 59 -17.61 -23.11 -0.20
N LYS A 60 -17.10 -22.24 -1.09
CA LYS A 60 -16.59 -22.63 -2.42
C LYS A 60 -15.47 -23.67 -2.33
N HIS A 61 -14.67 -23.61 -1.27
CA HIS A 61 -13.58 -24.55 -0.99
C HIS A 61 -13.99 -25.73 -0.09
N GLY A 62 -15.28 -25.87 0.24
CA GLY A 62 -15.74 -26.93 1.14
C GLY A 62 -15.29 -26.76 2.60
N VAL A 63 -14.88 -25.54 2.98
CA VAL A 63 -14.37 -25.20 4.30
C VAL A 63 -15.42 -24.39 5.07
N ASP A 64 -15.62 -24.72 6.35
CA ASP A 64 -16.42 -23.91 7.26
C ASP A 64 -15.56 -22.89 8.04
N GLN A 65 -16.22 -21.92 8.68
CA GLN A 65 -15.53 -20.88 9.44
C GLN A 65 -14.66 -21.46 10.56
N ALA A 66 -15.10 -22.53 11.25
CA ALA A 66 -14.39 -23.10 12.38
C ALA A 66 -13.06 -23.77 11.95
N LYS A 67 -13.08 -24.50 10.84
CA LYS A 67 -11.90 -25.12 10.23
C LYS A 67 -10.94 -24.06 9.71
N PHE A 68 -11.46 -23.00 9.08
CA PHE A 68 -10.64 -21.86 8.64
C PHE A 68 -9.95 -21.18 9.83
N ASP A 69 -10.72 -20.77 10.83
CA ASP A 69 -10.23 -20.05 12.01
C ASP A 69 -9.19 -20.87 12.78
N SER A 70 -9.48 -22.16 13.05
CA SER A 70 -8.54 -23.04 13.74
C SER A 70 -7.24 -23.29 12.96
N SER A 71 -7.31 -23.33 11.62
CA SER A 71 -6.12 -23.43 10.76
C SER A 71 -5.33 -22.13 10.77
N MET A 72 -5.99 -20.97 10.75
CA MET A 72 -5.33 -19.68 10.84
C MET A 72 -4.62 -19.47 12.20
N VAL A 73 -5.23 -19.90 13.31
CA VAL A 73 -4.57 -19.92 14.62
C VAL A 73 -3.31 -20.80 14.61
N TYR A 74 -3.36 -21.96 13.96
CA TYR A 74 -2.17 -22.79 13.77
C TYR A 74 -1.08 -22.05 12.99
N TYR A 75 -1.43 -21.39 11.88
CA TYR A 75 -0.45 -20.64 11.09
C TYR A 75 0.10 -19.40 11.81
N MET A 76 -0.67 -18.74 12.68
CA MET A 76 -0.16 -17.66 13.53
C MET A 76 0.94 -18.13 14.49
N GLN A 77 0.87 -19.38 14.94
CA GLN A 77 1.92 -20.01 15.74
C GLN A 77 3.09 -20.54 14.89
N ASN A 78 2.91 -20.62 13.56
CA ASN A 78 3.88 -21.07 12.59
C ASN A 78 4.16 -19.95 11.57
N THR A 79 4.59 -18.77 12.08
CA THR A 79 4.66 -17.51 11.33
C THR A 79 5.45 -17.59 10.02
N ASN A 80 6.49 -18.43 9.95
CA ASN A 80 7.22 -18.65 8.69
C ASN A 80 6.33 -19.27 7.60
N MET A 81 5.50 -20.27 7.94
CA MET A 81 4.57 -20.87 6.98
C MET A 81 3.49 -19.86 6.56
N LEU A 82 3.00 -19.07 7.51
CA LEU A 82 2.04 -18.00 7.23
C LEU A 82 2.62 -16.97 6.27
N HIS A 83 3.85 -16.53 6.54
CA HIS A 83 4.57 -15.59 5.69
C HIS A 83 4.77 -16.16 4.28
N GLU A 84 5.18 -17.42 4.14
CA GLU A 84 5.32 -18.06 2.82
C GLU A 84 4.00 -18.12 2.03
N ILE A 85 2.87 -18.41 2.69
CA ILE A 85 1.53 -18.38 2.07
C ILE A 85 1.23 -16.98 1.55
N TYR A 86 1.42 -15.95 2.36
CA TYR A 86 1.12 -14.57 1.98
C TYR A 86 2.09 -14.01 0.94
N GLN A 87 3.35 -14.46 0.91
CA GLN A 87 4.29 -14.13 -0.16
C GLN A 87 3.83 -14.67 -1.52
N ARG A 88 3.35 -15.92 -1.57
CA ARG A 88 2.81 -16.49 -2.82
C ARG A 88 1.52 -15.80 -3.24
N LEU A 89 0.61 -15.56 -2.28
CA LEU A 89 -0.61 -14.79 -2.50
C LEU A 89 -0.32 -13.39 -3.05
N SER A 90 0.64 -12.66 -2.46
CA SER A 90 1.02 -11.34 -2.94
C SER A 90 1.57 -11.36 -4.35
N LYS A 91 2.40 -12.35 -4.71
CA LYS A 91 2.91 -12.50 -6.08
C LYS A 91 1.79 -12.74 -7.08
N ARG A 92 0.79 -13.54 -6.71
CA ARG A 92 -0.40 -13.77 -7.54
C ARG A 92 -1.22 -12.49 -7.72
N LEU A 93 -1.52 -11.78 -6.63
CA LEU A 93 -2.25 -10.51 -6.67
C LEU A 93 -1.52 -9.45 -7.51
N GLU A 94 -0.20 -9.37 -7.38
CA GLU A 94 0.64 -8.48 -8.17
C GLU A 94 0.64 -8.83 -9.66
N ALA A 95 0.76 -10.12 -10.00
CA ALA A 95 0.70 -10.57 -11.38
C ALA A 95 -0.64 -10.23 -12.04
N GLU A 96 -1.74 -10.35 -11.31
CA GLU A 96 -3.07 -9.96 -11.75
C GLU A 96 -3.20 -8.42 -11.89
N GLU A 97 -2.71 -7.65 -10.92
CA GLU A 97 -2.64 -6.18 -11.02
C GLU A 97 -1.89 -5.75 -12.29
N LEU A 98 -0.73 -6.34 -12.55
CA LEU A 98 0.08 -6.06 -13.73
C LEU A 98 -0.64 -6.42 -15.04
N ALA A 99 -1.29 -7.59 -15.09
CA ALA A 99 -2.06 -8.01 -16.25
C ALA A 99 -3.24 -7.07 -16.55
N LEU A 100 -3.79 -6.42 -15.52
CA LEU A 100 -4.85 -5.42 -15.61
C LEU A 100 -4.34 -3.99 -15.83
N GLY A 101 -3.02 -3.77 -15.91
CA GLY A 101 -2.41 -2.45 -16.16
C GLY A 101 -2.34 -1.54 -14.92
N GLY A 102 -2.21 -2.11 -13.73
CA GLY A 102 -2.14 -1.35 -12.48
C GLY A 102 -0.88 -0.51 -12.28
N ALA A 103 -0.73 0.05 -11.08
CA ALA A 103 0.23 1.13 -10.79
C ALA A 103 1.69 0.71 -11.04
N ALA A 104 2.05 -0.54 -10.74
CA ALA A 104 3.39 -1.07 -11.00
C ALA A 104 3.85 -0.91 -12.45
N ALA A 105 2.98 -1.25 -13.41
CA ALA A 105 3.30 -1.14 -14.83
C ALA A 105 3.56 0.32 -15.25
N ASN A 106 2.87 1.28 -14.61
CA ASN A 106 3.08 2.70 -14.84
C ASN A 106 4.45 3.16 -14.29
N TYR A 107 4.83 2.69 -13.10
CA TYR A 107 6.13 3.03 -12.51
C TYR A 107 7.30 2.47 -13.32
N ASP A 108 7.23 1.23 -13.79
CA ASP A 108 8.30 0.65 -14.62
C ASP A 108 8.50 1.42 -15.94
N ARG A 109 7.38 1.86 -16.55
CA ARG A 109 7.41 2.72 -17.74
C ARG A 109 8.03 4.09 -17.44
N LEU A 110 7.76 4.67 -16.28
CA LEU A 110 8.33 5.96 -15.87
C LEU A 110 9.80 5.83 -15.43
N ALA A 111 10.21 4.68 -14.88
CA ALA A 111 11.59 4.37 -14.53
C ALA A 111 12.50 4.35 -15.75
N SER A 112 11.98 3.87 -16.88
CA SER A 112 12.67 3.92 -18.18
C SER A 112 13.00 5.34 -18.65
N LYS A 113 12.34 6.38 -18.10
CA LYS A 113 12.64 7.80 -18.37
C LYS A 113 13.59 8.43 -17.34
N GLY A 114 13.93 7.72 -16.26
CA GLY A 114 14.90 8.16 -15.25
C GLY A 114 14.36 9.12 -14.17
N ASP A 115 13.09 9.52 -14.25
CA ASP A 115 12.51 10.50 -13.31
C ASP A 115 11.72 9.86 -12.16
N THR A 116 11.24 8.62 -12.31
CA THR A 116 10.46 7.94 -11.26
C THR A 116 10.90 6.49 -11.13
N THR A 117 11.28 6.01 -9.94
CA THR A 117 11.72 4.61 -9.76
C THR A 117 11.28 4.04 -8.43
N ASN A 118 11.04 2.73 -8.38
CA ASN A 118 10.78 2.02 -7.13
C ASN A 118 12.10 1.71 -6.42
N VAL A 119 12.31 2.31 -5.25
CA VAL A 119 13.50 2.12 -4.41
C VAL A 119 13.24 1.17 -3.24
N TRP A 120 12.07 0.51 -3.20
CA TRP A 120 11.79 -0.53 -2.21
C TRP A 120 12.61 -1.79 -2.48
N ASN A 121 13.32 -2.25 -1.46
CA ASN A 121 14.16 -3.45 -1.52
C ASN A 121 13.81 -4.50 -0.45
N GLY A 122 12.74 -4.27 0.32
CA GLY A 122 12.23 -5.23 1.30
C GLY A 122 11.20 -6.18 0.68
N ASP A 123 10.58 -6.98 1.53
CA ASP A 123 9.46 -7.83 1.11
C ASP A 123 8.31 -6.96 0.60
N ARG A 124 7.72 -7.36 -0.54
CA ARG A 124 6.52 -6.68 -1.10
C ARG A 124 5.25 -7.05 -0.36
N SER A 125 5.32 -8.04 0.53
CA SER A 125 4.26 -8.40 1.44
C SER A 125 4.77 -8.76 2.82
N VAL A 126 4.03 -8.37 3.84
CA VAL A 126 4.30 -8.74 5.23
C VAL A 126 2.98 -9.04 5.93
N VAL A 127 3.02 -9.91 6.93
CA VAL A 127 1.84 -10.20 7.75
C VAL A 127 2.19 -9.94 9.19
N LEU A 128 1.48 -9.01 9.79
CA LEU A 128 1.60 -8.70 11.20
C LEU A 128 0.55 -9.47 12.00
N THR A 129 0.96 -10.00 13.14
CA THR A 129 0.09 -10.69 14.10
C THR A 129 0.02 -9.91 15.40
N SER A 130 -0.91 -10.21 16.28
CA SER A 130 -0.94 -9.59 17.62
C SER A 130 0.20 -10.05 18.55
N GLN A 131 0.99 -11.05 18.15
CA GLN A 131 2.07 -11.62 18.96
C GLN A 131 3.36 -10.81 18.78
N VAL A 132 3.98 -10.38 19.88
CA VAL A 132 5.30 -9.74 19.87
C VAL A 132 6.37 -10.81 19.63
N PRO A 133 7.38 -10.58 18.76
CA PRO A 133 7.68 -9.35 18.03
C PRO A 133 7.07 -9.27 16.61
N TYR A 134 6.19 -10.21 16.24
CA TYR A 134 5.58 -10.29 14.90
C TYR A 134 4.46 -9.26 14.65
N ASN A 135 4.27 -8.30 15.54
CA ASN A 135 3.30 -7.21 15.40
C ASN A 135 3.89 -5.96 14.73
N ILE A 136 5.20 -5.97 14.43
CA ILE A 136 5.90 -4.84 13.79
C ILE A 136 6.77 -5.31 12.63
N TYR A 137 6.82 -4.52 11.57
CA TYR A 137 7.81 -4.65 10.50
C TYR A 137 8.46 -3.29 10.26
N SER A 138 9.78 -3.22 10.39
CA SER A 138 10.55 -1.99 10.19
C SER A 138 11.43 -2.10 8.95
N PHE A 139 11.64 -0.98 8.26
CA PHE A 139 12.47 -0.93 7.07
C PHE A 139 13.41 0.27 7.07
N VAL A 140 14.50 0.13 6.32
CA VAL A 140 15.48 1.18 6.08
C VAL A 140 15.88 1.15 4.61
N VAL A 141 15.71 2.27 3.93
CA VAL A 141 16.23 2.48 2.57
C VAL A 141 17.38 3.48 2.65
N LYS A 142 18.57 3.01 2.25
CA LYS A 142 19.76 3.84 2.18
C LYS A 142 19.82 4.52 0.81
N PRO A 143 20.15 5.82 0.73
CA PRO A 143 20.32 6.50 -0.53
C PRO A 143 21.45 5.87 -1.34
N ASP A 144 21.23 5.68 -2.63
CA ASP A 144 22.27 5.37 -3.61
C ASP A 144 22.54 6.58 -4.51
N THR A 145 23.30 6.40 -5.58
CA THR A 145 23.64 7.48 -6.53
C THR A 145 22.43 8.02 -7.30
N SER A 146 21.27 7.34 -7.26
CA SER A 146 20.04 7.79 -7.92
C SER A 146 19.27 8.83 -7.10
N PHE A 147 19.61 9.06 -5.83
CA PHE A 147 18.93 10.00 -4.94
C PHE A 147 19.47 11.42 -5.15
N HIS A 148 18.57 12.37 -5.34
CA HIS A 148 18.91 13.77 -5.60
C HIS A 148 18.23 14.68 -4.60
N LYS A 149 18.83 15.86 -4.40
CA LYS A 149 18.22 16.95 -3.65
C LYS A 149 16.90 17.35 -4.28
N GLY A 150 15.83 17.44 -3.48
CA GLY A 150 14.48 17.75 -3.96
C GLY A 150 13.68 16.55 -4.48
N ASP A 151 14.20 15.33 -4.32
CA ASP A 151 13.42 14.12 -4.60
C ASP A 151 12.20 14.02 -3.64
N ARG A 152 11.15 13.41 -4.16
CA ARG A 152 9.91 13.10 -3.42
C ARG A 152 9.77 11.59 -3.32
N PHE A 153 9.19 11.12 -2.22
CA PHE A 153 9.03 9.71 -1.94
C PHE A 153 7.57 9.41 -1.63
N LEU A 154 7.01 8.42 -2.30
CA LEU A 154 5.65 7.94 -2.11
C LEU A 154 5.73 6.47 -1.65
N LEU A 155 5.39 6.20 -0.40
CA LEU A 155 5.16 4.83 0.07
C LEU A 155 3.71 4.49 -0.26
N GLU A 156 3.49 3.42 -1.02
CA GLU A 156 2.17 2.86 -1.28
C GLU A 156 2.11 1.41 -0.82
N PHE A 157 0.93 0.99 -0.37
CA PHE A 157 0.66 -0.38 0.07
C PHE A 157 -0.84 -0.63 0.20
N ASP A 158 -1.23 -1.89 0.19
CA ASP A 158 -2.59 -2.35 0.43
C ASP A 158 -2.68 -3.08 1.77
N THR A 159 -3.78 -2.91 2.49
CA THR A 159 -4.02 -3.64 3.75
C THR A 159 -5.28 -4.50 3.68
N GLN A 160 -5.25 -5.61 4.40
CA GLN A 160 -6.41 -6.43 4.70
C GLN A 160 -6.49 -6.72 6.20
N PHE A 161 -7.67 -7.09 6.69
CA PHE A 161 -7.88 -7.44 8.09
C PHE A 161 -8.59 -8.78 8.21
N ILE A 162 -7.96 -9.72 8.93
CA ILE A 162 -8.56 -10.97 9.38
C ILE A 162 -8.63 -10.93 10.90
N PHE A 163 -9.72 -10.36 11.41
CA PHE A 163 -9.97 -10.13 12.83
C PHE A 163 -11.27 -10.83 13.21
N GLN A 164 -11.23 -11.65 14.25
CA GLN A 164 -12.44 -12.23 14.84
C GLN A 164 -13.19 -11.19 15.69
N GLU A 165 -12.47 -10.35 16.42
CA GLU A 165 -13.03 -9.36 17.34
C GLU A 165 -12.06 -8.19 17.54
N GLY A 166 -12.56 -7.15 18.21
CA GLY A 166 -11.80 -5.95 18.56
C GLY A 166 -11.70 -4.91 17.45
N ASN A 167 -11.15 -3.77 17.82
CA ASN A 167 -10.90 -2.65 16.93
C ASN A 167 -9.72 -2.96 16.01
N ARG A 168 -9.88 -2.56 14.75
CA ARG A 168 -8.80 -2.56 13.76
C ARG A 168 -8.02 -1.28 13.97
N ASP A 169 -6.79 -1.41 14.42
CA ASP A 169 -5.88 -0.28 14.58
C ASP A 169 -4.47 -0.73 14.22
N ALA A 170 -3.92 -0.10 13.22
CA ALA A 170 -2.55 -0.28 12.79
C ALA A 170 -1.96 1.08 12.42
N VAL A 171 -0.65 1.19 12.56
CA VAL A 171 0.09 2.42 12.31
C VAL A 171 1.09 2.17 11.19
N ALA A 172 1.12 3.06 10.22
CA ALA A 172 2.20 3.13 9.24
C ALA A 172 2.95 4.45 9.41
N VAL A 173 4.28 4.36 9.51
CA VAL A 173 5.17 5.51 9.60
C VAL A 173 6.15 5.48 8.45
N LEU A 174 6.30 6.62 7.79
CA LEU A 174 7.35 6.90 6.82
C LEU A 174 8.12 8.13 7.29
N ALA A 175 9.44 8.03 7.39
CA ALA A 175 10.31 9.11 7.82
C ALA A 175 11.55 9.20 6.91
N MET A 176 12.04 10.43 6.73
CA MET A 176 13.22 10.77 5.96
C MET A 176 14.15 11.62 6.82
N THR A 177 15.37 11.15 7.03
CA THR A 177 16.45 11.96 7.61
C THR A 177 17.17 12.69 6.48
N LEU A 178 17.24 14.01 6.58
CA LEU A 178 17.91 14.88 5.61
C LEU A 178 19.41 15.00 5.91
N ALA A 179 20.18 15.58 4.98
CA ALA A 179 21.63 15.68 5.07
C ALA A 179 22.13 16.53 6.26
N ASN A 180 21.30 17.46 6.73
CA ASN A 180 21.56 18.27 7.93
C ASN A 180 21.01 17.64 9.23
N ASP A 181 20.64 16.36 9.19
CA ASP A 181 20.07 15.59 10.30
C ASP A 181 18.66 15.99 10.77
N SER A 182 17.97 16.91 10.06
CA SER A 182 16.54 17.11 10.29
C SER A 182 15.73 15.90 9.80
N VAL A 183 14.54 15.71 10.38
CA VAL A 183 13.66 14.58 10.06
C VAL A 183 12.30 15.09 9.62
N VAL A 184 11.85 14.59 8.47
CA VAL A 184 10.48 14.77 7.97
C VAL A 184 9.77 13.43 8.08
N ALA A 185 8.58 13.40 8.67
CA ALA A 185 7.84 12.15 8.86
C ALA A 185 6.33 12.32 8.63
N GLN A 186 5.71 11.23 8.20
CA GLN A 186 4.27 11.07 8.13
C GLN A 186 3.88 9.81 8.90
N THR A 187 2.72 9.86 9.54
CA THR A 187 2.13 8.77 10.30
C THR A 187 0.65 8.70 9.97
N ILE A 188 0.14 7.49 9.70
CA ILE A 188 -1.29 7.25 9.52
C ILE A 188 -1.77 6.11 10.40
N HIS A 189 -3.03 6.18 10.82
CA HIS A 189 -3.75 5.07 11.42
C HIS A 189 -4.62 4.37 10.38
N ILE A 190 -4.64 3.05 10.43
CA ILE A 190 -5.29 2.17 9.47
C ILE A 190 -6.28 1.29 10.23
N SER A 191 -7.57 1.48 9.94
CA SER A 191 -8.67 0.75 10.58
C SER A 191 -9.55 -0.02 9.59
N ALA A 192 -9.28 0.11 8.29
CA ALA A 192 -10.05 -0.53 7.24
C ALA A 192 -9.13 -1.09 6.15
N PRO A 193 -9.53 -2.20 5.49
CA PRO A 193 -8.86 -2.65 4.27
C PRO A 193 -8.96 -1.59 3.17
N SER A 194 -7.82 -1.08 2.71
CA SER A 194 -7.75 -0.09 1.64
C SER A 194 -6.34 -0.05 1.04
N HIS A 195 -6.24 0.65 -0.09
CA HIS A 195 -4.98 1.18 -0.59
C HIS A 195 -4.62 2.45 0.20
N PHE A 196 -3.33 2.60 0.55
CA PHE A 196 -2.82 3.76 1.30
C PHE A 196 -1.56 4.32 0.64
N THR A 197 -1.40 5.64 0.76
CA THR A 197 -0.21 6.36 0.30
C THR A 197 0.30 7.33 1.37
N LEU A 198 1.62 7.39 1.57
CA LEU A 198 2.30 8.41 2.38
C LEU A 198 3.35 9.08 1.50
N GLN A 199 3.45 10.41 1.58
CA GLN A 199 4.37 11.19 0.76
C GLN A 199 5.32 12.02 1.63
N LEU A 200 6.62 11.94 1.35
CA LEU A 200 7.63 12.84 1.89
C LEU A 200 8.31 13.63 0.78
N ASN A 201 8.66 14.88 1.06
CA ASN A 201 9.36 15.75 0.13
C ASN A 201 10.62 16.33 0.80
N ASP A 202 11.72 16.42 0.05
CA ASP A 202 12.89 17.24 0.41
C ASP A 202 12.70 18.67 -0.13
N ASP A 203 11.74 19.41 0.41
CA ASP A 203 11.31 20.71 -0.14
C ASP A 203 12.45 21.76 -0.16
N GLU A 204 13.31 21.73 0.87
CA GLU A 204 14.50 22.60 0.99
C GLU A 204 15.71 22.11 0.19
N ARG A 205 15.60 20.98 -0.53
CA ARG A 205 16.67 20.41 -1.35
C ARG A 205 17.95 20.15 -0.55
N LEU A 206 17.81 19.73 0.70
CA LEU A 206 18.93 19.47 1.61
C LEU A 206 19.68 18.19 1.23
N GLY A 207 18.99 17.25 0.59
CA GLY A 207 19.49 15.93 0.26
C GLY A 207 19.12 14.91 1.32
N ILE A 208 19.09 13.64 0.91
CA ILE A 208 18.54 12.55 1.71
C ILE A 208 19.69 11.75 2.31
N LYS A 209 19.68 11.57 3.64
CA LYS A 209 20.62 10.72 4.37
C LYS A 209 20.10 9.30 4.54
N ARG A 210 18.80 9.14 4.79
CA ARG A 210 18.15 7.84 4.99
C ARG A 210 16.63 7.97 4.94
N ILE A 211 15.95 6.93 4.45
CA ILE A 211 14.51 6.74 4.63
C ILE A 211 14.29 5.56 5.57
N THR A 212 13.40 5.72 6.52
CA THR A 212 13.05 4.72 7.52
C THR A 212 11.54 4.66 7.70
N GLY A 213 11.03 3.55 8.18
CA GLY A 213 9.62 3.47 8.55
C GLY A 213 9.28 2.15 9.19
N TYR A 214 8.02 2.02 9.58
CA TYR A 214 7.50 0.78 10.09
C TYR A 214 5.99 0.67 9.91
N PHE A 215 5.53 -0.57 9.84
CA PHE A 215 4.13 -0.94 10.02
C PHE A 215 4.00 -1.59 11.39
N LEU A 216 2.99 -1.20 12.16
CA LEU A 216 2.71 -1.73 13.48
C LEU A 216 1.24 -2.12 13.55
N LEU A 217 0.96 -3.35 13.94
CA LEU A 217 -0.36 -3.76 14.37
C LEU A 217 -0.50 -3.45 15.87
N ASN A 218 -1.39 -2.53 16.21
CA ASN A 218 -1.62 -2.18 17.60
C ASN A 218 -2.38 -3.30 18.31
N ASN A 219 -1.88 -3.65 19.49
CA ASN A 219 -2.57 -4.55 20.39
C ASN A 219 -3.47 -3.73 21.31
N GLU A 220 -4.73 -4.13 21.45
CA GLU A 220 -5.64 -3.52 22.44
C GLU A 220 -5.14 -3.72 23.89
N LYS A 221 -4.28 -4.72 24.11
CA LYS A 221 -3.65 -4.99 25.40
C LYS A 221 -2.13 -4.88 25.26
N PRO A 222 -1.44 -4.13 26.13
CA PRO A 222 0.02 -3.89 26.06
C PRO A 222 0.89 -5.16 26.04
N PHE A 223 0.35 -6.28 26.53
CA PHE A 223 1.06 -7.56 26.66
C PHE A 223 0.54 -8.65 25.70
N GLY A 224 -0.14 -8.26 24.61
CA GLY A 224 -0.77 -9.19 23.68
C GLY A 224 -2.15 -9.62 24.17
N GLY A 225 -3.11 -9.71 23.24
CA GLY A 225 -4.43 -10.28 23.53
C GLY A 225 -4.34 -11.79 23.82
N MET A 226 -5.48 -12.46 24.04
CA MET A 226 -5.52 -13.92 24.09
C MET A 226 -4.82 -14.49 22.86
N GLN A 227 -3.82 -15.37 23.07
CA GLN A 227 -3.04 -15.98 21.98
C GLN A 227 -3.90 -16.75 20.96
N THR A 228 -5.15 -17.05 21.33
CA THR A 228 -6.10 -17.85 20.55
C THR A 228 -6.99 -17.03 19.63
N THR A 229 -7.10 -15.72 19.81
CA THR A 229 -7.98 -14.89 18.98
C THR A 229 -7.26 -14.50 17.69
N LEU A 230 -7.86 -14.84 16.54
CA LEU A 230 -7.31 -14.55 15.22
C LEU A 230 -7.32 -13.04 14.94
N ARG A 231 -6.13 -12.45 14.85
CA ARG A 231 -5.90 -11.04 14.51
C ARG A 231 -4.66 -10.91 13.62
N LEU A 232 -4.90 -10.65 12.35
CA LEU A 232 -3.85 -10.53 11.33
C LEU A 232 -4.06 -9.31 10.46
N LEU A 233 -2.95 -8.64 10.17
CA LEU A 233 -2.83 -7.57 9.20
C LEU A 233 -1.86 -7.99 8.09
N PRO A 234 -2.38 -8.61 7.02
CA PRO A 234 -1.63 -8.72 5.77
C PRO A 234 -1.50 -7.35 5.11
N ILE A 235 -0.29 -7.04 4.66
CA ILE A 235 0.08 -5.86 3.91
C ILE A 235 0.71 -6.33 2.61
N TYR A 236 0.25 -5.80 1.49
CA TYR A 236 0.65 -6.22 0.14
C TYR A 236 1.10 -5.03 -0.70
N ASN A 237 1.72 -5.34 -1.85
CA ASN A 237 2.11 -4.37 -2.87
C ASN A 237 2.94 -3.21 -2.30
N ILE A 238 3.77 -3.49 -1.29
CA ILE A 238 4.57 -2.46 -0.64
C ILE A 238 5.60 -1.94 -1.64
N ARG A 239 5.53 -0.65 -1.94
CA ARG A 239 6.43 0.04 -2.87
C ARG A 239 6.80 1.39 -2.32
N LEU A 240 8.02 1.81 -2.62
CA LEU A 240 8.52 3.14 -2.27
C LEU A 240 8.98 3.79 -3.56
N ILE A 241 8.15 4.69 -4.07
CA ILE A 241 8.37 5.34 -5.35
C ILE A 241 9.11 6.65 -5.12
N LYS A 242 10.32 6.74 -5.64
CA LYS A 242 11.10 7.98 -5.72
C LYS A 242 10.72 8.72 -6.99
N MET A 243 10.41 10.01 -6.88
CA MET A 243 10.11 10.91 -8.00
C MET A 243 11.08 12.08 -7.98
N ARG A 244 11.75 12.31 -9.10
CA ARG A 244 12.65 13.43 -9.30
C ARG A 244 11.84 14.68 -9.59
N THR A 245 12.04 15.71 -8.79
CA THR A 245 11.47 17.02 -9.07
C THR A 245 12.42 17.77 -10.00
N THR A 246 12.17 17.77 -11.30
CA THR A 246 12.82 18.75 -12.18
C THR A 246 12.32 20.13 -11.78
N THR A 247 13.22 21.09 -11.58
CA THR A 247 12.85 22.48 -11.32
C THR A 247 11.96 22.97 -12.47
N SER A 248 10.64 22.92 -12.31
CA SER A 248 9.77 23.79 -13.09
C SER A 248 10.22 25.19 -12.71
N LYS A 249 10.85 25.91 -13.65
CA LYS A 249 10.89 27.36 -13.56
C LYS A 249 9.43 27.77 -13.44
N GLN A 250 9.00 28.22 -12.26
CA GLN A 250 7.83 29.09 -12.20
C GLN A 250 7.96 30.08 -13.36
N PRO A 251 6.93 30.24 -14.21
CA PRO A 251 6.86 31.43 -15.04
C PRO A 251 7.06 32.60 -14.09
N LYS A 252 8.09 33.42 -14.33
CA LYS A 252 8.26 34.69 -13.64
C LYS A 252 6.89 35.37 -13.63
N GLU A 253 6.45 35.81 -12.45
CA GLU A 253 5.30 36.70 -12.30
C GLU A 253 5.26 37.69 -13.47
N LEU A 254 4.11 37.72 -14.14
CA LEU A 254 3.81 38.74 -15.12
C LEU A 254 4.07 40.11 -14.46
N PRO A 255 4.79 41.04 -15.12
CA PRO A 255 5.01 42.35 -14.55
C PRO A 255 3.66 43.00 -14.24
N GLU A 256 3.55 43.62 -13.07
CA GLU A 256 2.35 44.35 -12.66
C GLU A 256 1.89 45.31 -13.77
N PRO A 257 0.58 45.42 -14.04
CA PRO A 257 0.09 46.33 -15.04
C PRO A 257 0.36 47.77 -14.60
N ASN A 258 1.13 48.49 -15.41
CA ASN A 258 1.38 49.92 -15.28
C ASN A 258 0.08 50.67 -14.97
N LYS A 259 0.10 51.46 -13.90
CA LYS A 259 -0.86 52.54 -13.65
C LYS A 259 -0.91 53.44 -14.89
N ILE A 260 -2.03 53.42 -15.60
CA ILE A 260 -2.35 54.45 -16.59
C ILE A 260 -3.14 55.52 -15.84
N ASP A 261 -2.53 56.70 -15.70
CA ASP A 261 -3.19 57.89 -15.20
C ASP A 261 -4.37 58.24 -16.09
N SER A 262 -5.58 58.24 -15.52
CA SER A 262 -6.79 58.73 -16.16
C SER A 262 -6.80 60.25 -16.14
N ALA A 263 -6.44 60.90 -17.25
CA ALA A 263 -6.86 62.27 -17.52
C ALA A 263 -6.79 62.63 -19.02
N VAL A 264 -7.90 63.21 -19.52
CA VAL A 264 -8.05 64.08 -20.73
C VAL A 264 -8.10 63.37 -22.10
N THR A 265 -8.96 63.67 -23.09
CA THR A 265 -10.27 64.35 -23.27
C THR A 265 -10.76 63.97 -24.68
N ILE A 266 -12.08 63.98 -24.86
CA ILE A 266 -12.90 63.73 -26.07
C ILE A 266 -12.54 64.64 -27.26
N ASP A 267 -12.58 64.13 -28.49
CA ASP A 267 -13.15 64.87 -29.63
C ASP A 267 -13.89 63.96 -30.62
N ASN A 268 -15.06 64.44 -31.04
CA ASN A 268 -16.06 63.85 -31.93
C ASN A 268 -15.77 64.21 -33.39
N ARG A 269 -16.05 63.32 -34.34
CA ARG A 269 -16.99 63.61 -35.45
C ARG A 269 -17.30 62.42 -36.36
N GLU A 270 -18.61 62.24 -36.54
CA GLU A 270 -19.34 61.77 -37.74
C GLU A 270 -19.10 60.31 -38.18
N GLN A 271 -20.13 59.50 -38.48
CA GLN A 271 -21.26 59.80 -39.34
C GLN A 271 -22.36 58.72 -39.18
N TRP A 272 -23.61 59.16 -39.09
CA TRP A 272 -24.82 58.32 -39.11
C TRP A 272 -25.42 58.28 -40.52
N THR A 273 -25.87 57.11 -41.00
CA THR A 273 -27.03 56.99 -41.90
C THR A 273 -27.72 55.61 -41.77
N SER A 274 -28.91 55.63 -41.15
CA SER A 274 -30.18 54.96 -41.50
C SER A 274 -30.25 53.49 -41.98
N GLU A 275 -30.92 52.65 -41.15
CA GLU A 275 -32.27 52.07 -41.38
C GLU A 275 -32.54 51.22 -42.65
N ASN A 276 -32.70 49.89 -42.52
CA ASN A 276 -33.99 49.16 -42.64
C ASN A 276 -33.87 47.63 -42.74
N ASP A 277 -34.94 46.98 -42.26
CA ASP A 277 -35.48 45.63 -42.53
C ASP A 277 -34.82 44.34 -41.99
N MET A 278 -35.54 43.76 -41.02
CA MET A 278 -35.72 42.31 -40.79
C MET A 278 -36.89 41.80 -41.67
N PRO A 279 -37.28 40.50 -41.66
CA PRO A 279 -36.58 39.24 -41.34
C PRO A 279 -36.77 38.20 -42.48
N GLN A 280 -36.33 36.95 -42.29
CA GLN A 280 -37.21 35.76 -42.33
C GLN A 280 -36.38 34.48 -42.15
N THR A 281 -36.75 33.75 -41.12
CA THR A 281 -36.45 32.34 -40.84
C THR A 281 -37.03 31.42 -41.90
N ARG A 282 -36.28 30.37 -42.26
CA ARG A 282 -36.83 29.03 -42.50
C ARG A 282 -35.83 27.96 -42.11
#